data_AF-A0A9D1MZZ7-F1
#
_entry.id   AF-A0A9D1MZZ7-F1
#
_cell.length_a   1.000
_cell.length_b   1.000
_cell.length_c   1.000
_cell.angle_alpha   90.00
_cell.angle_beta   90.00
_cell.angle_gamma   90.00
#
_symmetry.space_group_name_H-M   'P 1'
#
loop_
_entity.id
_entity.type
_entity.pdbx_description
1 polymer ?
#
loop_
_entity_poly.entity_id
_entity_poly.type
_entity_poly.pdbx_seq_one_letter_code
_entity_poly.pdbx_strand_id
1 'polypeptide(L)'
;MISNEITEKFFKALDEMEKQGSEFLCTDISSCDFSLELKYPRRDFIEDVNRVLNKYDIAQKTDITSFFGFAIEQGPLYLTLRGYPSVSNLIEEDFSSSARVFRYVKEFVEENEITINDRPQLTKQMNAIIKALPEFLTLIGKVQHHTHSYCVAVHTLKVLQGVMSHADYQKLPNEDRRNLQLAVLMHDITKKEGEIDKTHPVCSAKDAGFILNKFDMPKAQKDDICLLIRNHDWLERYNKGITSTEEFAKTLKNGNDFLMLCILAQADLKAVQRDGLFYEKYKDVLQKGAIEINEIIHSLVTAA
;
A
#
# COMPACT_ATOMS: atom_id res chain seq x y z
N MET A 1 -8.09 16.28 -8.67
CA MET A 1 -9.04 15.18 -8.39
C MET A 1 -9.05 14.24 -9.57
N ILE A 2 -9.13 12.93 -9.34
CA ILE A 2 -9.30 11.96 -10.43
C ILE A 2 -10.73 12.03 -10.99
N SER A 3 -10.96 11.60 -12.23
CA SER A 3 -12.30 11.66 -12.82
C SER A 3 -13.27 10.70 -12.12
N ASN A 4 -14.56 11.03 -12.13
CA ASN A 4 -15.61 10.17 -11.55
C ASN A 4 -15.60 8.77 -12.17
N GLU A 5 -15.38 8.66 -13.47
CA GLU A 5 -15.30 7.36 -14.16
C GLU A 5 -14.15 6.48 -13.63
N ILE A 6 -12.97 7.07 -13.38
CA ILE A 6 -11.84 6.33 -12.80
C ILE A 6 -12.16 5.89 -11.37
N THR A 7 -12.74 6.78 -10.56
CA THR A 7 -13.16 6.49 -9.19
C THR A 7 -14.21 5.37 -9.11
N GLU A 8 -15.21 5.39 -10.00
CA GLU A 8 -16.25 4.36 -10.07
C GLU A 8 -15.66 3.01 -10.47
N LYS A 9 -14.80 2.97 -11.49
CA LYS A 9 -14.12 1.73 -11.91
C LYS A 9 -13.24 1.16 -10.80
N PHE A 10 -12.54 2.03 -10.07
CA PHE A 10 -11.70 1.65 -8.94
C PHE A 10 -12.51 0.97 -7.83
N PHE A 11 -13.57 1.63 -7.34
CA PHE A 11 -14.39 1.08 -6.28
C PHE A 11 -15.17 -0.15 -6.72
N LYS A 12 -15.63 -0.18 -7.98
CA LYS A 12 -16.23 -1.39 -8.57
C LYS A 12 -15.26 -2.56 -8.61
N ALA A 13 -13.99 -2.34 -8.94
CA ALA A 13 -12.98 -3.39 -8.93
C ALA A 13 -12.82 -3.98 -7.52
N LEU A 14 -12.72 -3.13 -6.50
CA LEU A 14 -12.65 -3.57 -5.10
C LEU A 14 -13.91 -4.34 -4.66
N ASP A 15 -15.09 -3.86 -5.07
CA ASP A 15 -16.37 -4.53 -4.77
C ASP A 15 -16.49 -5.90 -5.46
N GLU A 16 -15.91 -6.04 -6.66
CA GLU A 16 -15.84 -7.33 -7.36
C GLU A 16 -14.80 -8.26 -6.75
N MET A 17 -13.68 -7.72 -6.25
CA MET A 17 -12.63 -8.47 -5.56
C MET A 17 -13.12 -9.05 -4.23
N GLU A 18 -13.93 -8.32 -3.44
CA GLU A 18 -14.39 -8.81 -2.12
C GLU A 18 -15.51 -9.86 -2.19
N LYS A 19 -16.13 -10.07 -3.35
CA LYS A 19 -17.22 -11.06 -3.50
C LYS A 19 -16.70 -12.48 -3.26
N GLN A 20 -17.47 -13.25 -2.50
CA GLN A 20 -17.18 -14.67 -2.29
C GLN A 20 -17.10 -15.41 -3.63
N GLY A 21 -16.01 -16.16 -3.83
CA GLY A 21 -15.74 -16.86 -5.08
C GLY A 21 -15.22 -15.99 -6.22
N SER A 22 -14.85 -14.73 -5.96
CA SER A 22 -14.16 -13.90 -6.96
C SER A 22 -12.83 -14.51 -7.38
N GLU A 23 -12.38 -14.22 -8.60
CA GLU A 23 -11.05 -14.65 -9.08
C GLU A 23 -9.94 -14.18 -8.14
N PHE A 24 -10.06 -12.99 -7.55
CA PHE A 24 -9.11 -12.48 -6.56
C PHE A 24 -9.04 -13.35 -5.30
N LEU A 25 -10.17 -13.65 -4.66
CA LEU A 25 -10.18 -14.47 -3.43
C LEU A 25 -9.79 -15.92 -3.69
N CYS A 26 -10.01 -16.43 -4.90
CA CYS A 26 -9.67 -17.81 -5.28
C CYS A 26 -8.25 -17.97 -5.84
N THR A 27 -7.53 -16.88 -6.13
CA THR A 27 -6.17 -16.95 -6.66
C THR A 27 -5.16 -17.22 -5.55
N ASP A 28 -4.31 -18.24 -5.71
CA ASP A 28 -3.19 -18.46 -4.80
C ASP A 28 -2.05 -17.48 -5.11
N ILE A 29 -2.13 -16.29 -4.49
CA ILE A 29 -1.11 -15.24 -4.54
C ILE A 29 0.22 -15.70 -3.90
N SER A 30 0.19 -16.79 -3.11
CA SER A 30 1.37 -17.33 -2.45
C SER A 30 2.25 -18.16 -3.38
N SER A 31 1.69 -18.61 -4.50
CA SER A 31 2.37 -19.47 -5.47
C SER A 31 3.61 -18.77 -6.04
N CYS A 32 4.67 -19.56 -6.30
CA CYS A 32 5.83 -19.09 -7.05
C CYS A 32 5.47 -18.67 -8.49
N ASP A 33 4.38 -19.21 -9.03
CA ASP A 33 3.93 -18.98 -10.40
C ASP A 33 3.07 -17.71 -10.52
N PHE A 34 2.67 -17.10 -9.40
CA PHE A 34 1.94 -15.86 -9.41
C PHE A 34 2.90 -14.67 -9.60
N SER A 35 2.75 -13.98 -10.74
CA SER A 35 3.50 -12.76 -11.06
C SER A 35 2.55 -11.60 -11.37
N LEU A 36 2.90 -10.41 -10.86
CA LEU A 36 2.38 -9.13 -11.38
C LEU A 36 3.43 -8.53 -12.28
N GLU A 37 3.15 -8.51 -13.58
CA GLU A 37 4.09 -8.02 -14.58
C GLU A 37 3.64 -6.66 -15.10
N LEU A 38 4.55 -5.69 -15.06
CA LEU A 38 4.34 -4.40 -15.71
C LEU A 38 4.83 -4.47 -17.15
N LYS A 39 4.02 -3.94 -18.07
CA LYS A 39 4.43 -3.76 -19.47
C LYS A 39 5.73 -2.94 -19.58
N TYR A 40 5.86 -1.90 -18.77
CA TYR A 40 7.13 -1.20 -18.54
C TYR A 40 7.62 -1.47 -17.11
N PRO A 41 8.60 -2.39 -16.92
CA PRO A 41 9.06 -2.79 -15.60
C PRO A 41 9.63 -1.63 -14.79
N ARG A 42 9.36 -1.61 -13.47
CA ARG A 42 9.89 -0.60 -12.54
C ARG A 42 11.41 -0.48 -12.61
N ARG A 43 12.12 -1.60 -12.75
CA ARG A 43 13.57 -1.61 -12.85
C ARG A 43 14.05 -0.92 -14.12
N ASP A 44 13.43 -1.24 -15.25
CA ASP A 44 13.77 -0.65 -16.56
C ASP A 44 13.50 0.86 -16.55
N PHE A 45 12.39 1.29 -15.95
CA PHE A 45 12.11 2.71 -15.70
C PHE A 45 13.24 3.42 -14.92
N ILE A 46 13.69 2.84 -13.79
CA ILE A 46 14.80 3.40 -13.00
C ILE A 46 16.09 3.47 -13.83
N GLU A 47 16.42 2.40 -14.56
CA GLU A 47 17.64 2.32 -15.36
C GLU A 47 17.63 3.30 -16.55
N ASP A 48 16.50 3.45 -17.24
CA ASP A 48 16.33 4.37 -18.36
C ASP A 48 16.40 5.83 -17.93
N VAL A 49 15.71 6.19 -16.84
CA VAL A 49 15.82 7.54 -16.27
C VAL A 49 17.26 7.81 -15.82
N ASN A 50 17.90 6.89 -15.09
CA ASN A 50 19.27 7.06 -14.65
C ASN A 50 20.25 7.24 -15.83
N ARG A 51 20.05 6.51 -16.93
CA ARG A 51 20.86 6.64 -18.16
C ARG A 51 20.77 8.05 -18.76
N VAL A 52 19.58 8.64 -18.78
CA VAL A 52 19.39 10.03 -19.23
C VAL A 52 20.05 11.01 -18.26
N LEU A 53 19.99 10.71 -16.97
CA LEU A 53 20.51 11.58 -15.91
C LEU A 53 22.04 11.56 -15.78
N ASN A 54 22.73 10.54 -16.29
CA ASN A 54 24.19 10.37 -16.12
C ASN A 54 25.06 11.54 -16.61
N LYS A 55 24.54 12.38 -17.52
CA LYS A 55 25.24 13.58 -18.02
C LYS A 55 25.15 14.80 -17.11
N TYR A 56 24.29 14.76 -16.08
CA TYR A 56 24.03 15.85 -15.16
C TYR A 56 24.77 15.66 -13.83
N ASP A 57 25.05 16.76 -13.14
CA ASP A 57 25.54 16.73 -11.77
C ASP A 57 24.44 16.38 -10.76
N ILE A 58 24.79 16.16 -9.49
CA ILE A 58 23.85 15.72 -8.45
C ILE A 58 22.71 16.73 -8.21
N ALA A 59 23.00 18.03 -8.25
CA ALA A 59 22.01 19.07 -8.02
C ALA A 59 20.99 19.08 -9.18
N GLN A 60 21.49 19.07 -10.41
CA GLN A 60 20.66 18.99 -11.61
C GLN A 60 19.81 17.72 -11.66
N LYS A 61 20.36 16.56 -11.28
CA LYS A 61 19.58 15.31 -11.18
C LYS A 61 18.41 15.48 -10.20
N THR A 62 18.69 16.05 -9.03
CA THR A 62 17.71 16.28 -7.98
C THR A 62 16.61 17.23 -8.46
N ASP A 63 16.99 18.33 -9.10
CA ASP A 63 16.04 19.29 -9.65
C ASP A 63 15.12 18.63 -10.69
N ILE A 64 15.70 17.88 -11.64
CA ILE A 64 14.95 17.20 -12.70
C ILE A 64 13.96 16.20 -12.11
N THR A 65 14.38 15.30 -11.23
CA THR A 65 13.46 14.27 -10.70
C THR A 65 12.43 14.84 -9.73
N SER A 66 12.75 15.94 -9.04
CA SER A 66 11.82 16.62 -8.13
C SER A 66 10.61 17.20 -8.86
N PHE A 67 10.77 17.69 -10.09
CA PHE A 67 9.61 18.10 -10.92
C PHE A 67 8.60 16.97 -11.12
N PHE A 68 9.09 15.73 -11.21
CA PHE A 68 8.26 14.55 -11.39
C PHE A 68 7.87 13.86 -10.06
N GLY A 69 8.23 14.42 -8.91
CA GLY A 69 7.83 13.90 -7.60
C GLY A 69 8.60 12.68 -7.09
N PHE A 70 9.80 12.41 -7.63
CA PHE A 70 10.61 11.27 -7.19
C PHE A 70 12.12 11.57 -7.11
N ALA A 71 12.87 10.61 -6.57
CA ALA A 71 14.32 10.57 -6.58
C ALA A 71 14.81 9.15 -6.89
N ILE A 72 15.93 9.06 -7.61
CA ILE A 72 16.69 7.81 -7.77
C ILE A 72 17.78 7.80 -6.71
N GLU A 73 17.83 6.72 -5.93
CA GLU A 73 18.74 6.61 -4.79
C GLU A 73 19.51 5.29 -4.87
N GLN A 74 20.71 5.26 -4.30
CA GLN A 74 21.46 4.02 -4.17
C GLN A 74 20.89 3.22 -2.99
N GLY A 75 20.23 2.09 -3.28
CA GLY A 75 19.84 1.12 -2.27
C GLY A 75 20.96 0.14 -1.93
N PRO A 76 20.71 -0.81 -1.01
CA PRO A 76 21.72 -1.77 -0.56
C PRO A 76 22.30 -2.64 -1.69
N LEU A 77 21.52 -2.91 -2.74
CA LEU A 77 21.89 -3.82 -3.83
C LEU A 77 21.91 -3.17 -5.22
N TYR A 78 20.99 -2.24 -5.47
CA TYR A 78 20.79 -1.59 -6.77
C TYR A 78 20.15 -0.21 -6.59
N LEU A 79 20.03 0.54 -7.69
CA LEU A 79 19.33 1.82 -7.69
C LEU A 79 17.84 1.62 -7.41
N THR A 80 17.30 2.40 -6.49
CA THR A 80 15.90 2.34 -6.08
C THR A 80 15.20 3.65 -6.39
N LEU A 81 13.87 3.63 -6.24
CA LEU A 81 12.98 4.76 -6.46
C LEU A 81 12.37 5.17 -5.12
N ARG A 82 12.50 6.45 -4.75
CA ARG A 82 11.75 7.08 -3.64
C ARG A 82 10.79 8.12 -4.19
N GLY A 83 9.59 8.20 -3.61
CA GLY A 83 8.53 9.09 -4.06
C GLY A 83 7.67 8.46 -5.16
N TYR A 84 6.83 9.29 -5.78
CA TYR A 84 5.79 8.86 -6.70
C TYR A 84 5.93 9.64 -8.01
N PRO A 85 6.46 9.00 -9.07
CA PRO A 85 6.55 9.66 -10.37
C PRO A 85 5.18 10.17 -10.82
N SER A 86 5.14 11.36 -11.42
CA SER A 86 3.91 11.97 -11.92
C SER A 86 4.22 12.97 -13.03
N VAL A 87 3.34 13.02 -14.04
CA VAL A 87 3.30 14.09 -15.06
C VAL A 87 2.07 14.99 -14.89
N SER A 88 1.36 14.90 -13.76
CA SER A 88 0.18 15.72 -13.52
C SER A 88 0.52 17.20 -13.54
N ASN A 89 -0.19 17.96 -14.38
CA ASN A 89 0.02 19.40 -14.61
C ASN A 89 1.38 19.75 -15.25
N LEU A 90 2.04 18.80 -15.90
CA LEU A 90 3.28 19.01 -16.63
C LEU A 90 3.02 18.86 -18.13
N ILE A 91 3.64 19.72 -18.96
CA ILE A 91 3.68 19.55 -20.41
C ILE A 91 5.10 19.25 -20.87
N GLU A 92 5.26 18.46 -21.93
CA GLU A 92 6.58 17.99 -22.37
C GLU A 92 7.51 19.16 -22.74
N GLU A 93 6.93 20.24 -23.28
CA GLU A 93 7.62 21.46 -23.69
C GLU A 93 8.35 22.17 -22.54
N ASP A 94 7.89 21.99 -21.29
CA ASP A 94 8.53 22.54 -20.09
C ASP A 94 9.93 21.92 -19.85
N PHE A 95 10.21 20.78 -20.50
CA PHE A 95 11.36 19.94 -20.22
C PHE A 95 12.31 19.79 -21.41
N SER A 96 12.55 20.84 -22.21
CA SER A 96 13.41 20.74 -23.42
C SER A 96 14.72 19.94 -23.24
N SER A 97 15.42 20.08 -22.11
CA SER A 97 16.65 19.32 -21.82
C SER A 97 16.42 17.92 -21.24
N SER A 98 15.25 17.66 -20.63
CA SER A 98 14.86 16.44 -19.92
C SER A 98 13.58 15.80 -20.48
N ALA A 99 13.17 16.10 -21.72
CA ALA A 99 11.94 15.62 -22.34
C ALA A 99 11.87 14.08 -22.39
N ARG A 100 13.03 13.43 -22.46
CA ARG A 100 13.12 11.96 -22.33
C ARG A 100 12.70 11.46 -20.94
N VAL A 101 13.04 12.17 -19.88
CA VAL A 101 12.58 11.84 -18.52
C VAL A 101 11.07 11.98 -18.45
N PHE A 102 10.51 13.09 -18.97
CA PHE A 102 9.06 13.26 -19.06
C PHE A 102 8.38 12.08 -19.76
N ARG A 103 8.90 11.65 -20.92
CA ARG A 103 8.35 10.50 -21.66
C ARG A 103 8.41 9.20 -20.87
N TYR A 104 9.53 8.89 -20.22
CA TYR A 104 9.63 7.68 -19.40
C TYR A 104 8.70 7.73 -18.18
N VAL A 105 8.54 8.89 -17.55
CA VAL A 105 7.61 9.05 -16.42
C VAL A 105 6.18 8.87 -16.90
N LYS A 106 5.80 9.50 -18.02
CA LYS A 106 4.46 9.36 -18.62
C LYS A 106 4.17 7.90 -18.99
N GLU A 107 5.10 7.24 -19.67
CA GLU A 107 4.99 5.83 -20.05
C GLU A 107 4.79 4.96 -18.80
N PHE A 108 5.58 5.21 -17.75
CA PHE A 108 5.51 4.45 -16.51
C PHE A 108 4.21 4.66 -15.74
N VAL A 109 3.67 5.88 -15.66
CA VAL A 109 2.54 6.20 -14.76
C VAL A 109 1.18 6.28 -15.45
N GLU A 110 1.12 6.65 -16.73
CA GLU A 110 -0.14 6.84 -17.46
C GLU A 110 -0.40 5.73 -18.49
N GLU A 111 0.66 5.18 -19.10
CA GLU A 111 0.56 4.26 -20.26
C GLU A 111 0.92 2.81 -19.91
N ASN A 112 1.34 2.56 -18.67
CA ASN A 112 1.68 1.23 -18.18
C ASN A 112 0.43 0.42 -17.84
N GLU A 113 0.60 -0.90 -17.87
CA GLU A 113 -0.46 -1.89 -17.66
C GLU A 113 0.11 -3.09 -16.90
N ILE A 114 -0.72 -3.69 -16.06
CA ILE A 114 -0.41 -4.94 -15.37
C ILE A 114 -0.91 -6.12 -16.19
N THR A 115 -0.14 -7.20 -16.24
CA THR A 115 -0.57 -8.52 -16.72
C THR A 115 -0.39 -9.56 -15.60
N ILE A 116 -1.38 -10.46 -15.47
CA ILE A 116 -1.32 -11.61 -14.57
C ILE A 116 -1.75 -12.85 -15.36
N ASN A 117 -0.85 -13.84 -15.44
CA ASN A 117 -1.03 -15.04 -16.25
C ASN A 117 -2.30 -15.81 -15.84
N ASP A 118 -3.11 -16.19 -16.83
CA ASP A 118 -4.36 -16.95 -16.67
C ASP A 118 -5.37 -16.35 -15.68
N ARG A 119 -5.33 -15.01 -15.49
CA ARG A 119 -6.20 -14.27 -14.56
C ARG A 119 -6.72 -12.97 -15.18
N PRO A 120 -7.61 -13.05 -16.19
CA PRO A 120 -8.08 -11.87 -16.91
C PRO A 120 -8.92 -10.92 -16.06
N GLN A 121 -9.70 -11.42 -15.10
CA GLN A 121 -10.54 -10.56 -14.25
C GLN A 121 -9.70 -9.81 -13.23
N LEU A 122 -8.78 -10.50 -12.56
CA LEU A 122 -7.83 -9.89 -11.65
C LEU A 122 -6.92 -8.91 -12.39
N THR A 123 -6.47 -9.24 -13.60
CA THR A 123 -5.73 -8.30 -14.46
C THR A 123 -6.52 -7.01 -14.69
N LYS A 124 -7.80 -7.11 -15.06
CA LYS A 124 -8.68 -5.95 -15.24
C LYS A 124 -8.85 -5.14 -13.95
N GLN A 125 -9.06 -5.81 -12.82
CA GLN A 125 -9.22 -5.17 -11.51
C GLN A 125 -7.94 -4.43 -11.08
N MET A 126 -6.77 -5.06 -11.25
CA MET A 126 -5.49 -4.45 -10.95
C MET A 126 -5.19 -3.24 -11.83
N ASN A 127 -5.56 -3.29 -13.12
CA ASN A 127 -5.45 -2.14 -14.01
C ASN A 127 -6.38 -0.99 -13.59
N ALA A 128 -7.60 -1.28 -13.11
CA ALA A 128 -8.47 -0.26 -12.52
C ALA A 128 -7.86 0.37 -11.25
N ILE A 129 -7.18 -0.44 -10.42
CA ILE A 129 -6.45 0.02 -9.24
C ILE A 129 -5.34 1.00 -9.63
N ILE A 130 -4.41 0.64 -10.53
CA ILE A 130 -3.29 1.51 -10.86
C ILE A 130 -3.69 2.78 -11.62
N LYS A 131 -4.85 2.81 -12.29
CA LYS A 131 -5.34 4.05 -12.92
C LYS A 131 -5.84 5.07 -11.88
N ALA A 132 -6.42 4.62 -10.77
CA ALA A 132 -6.84 5.51 -9.68
C ALA A 132 -5.71 5.78 -8.67
N LEU A 133 -4.83 4.80 -8.46
CA LEU A 133 -3.71 4.79 -7.52
C LEU A 133 -2.40 4.46 -8.25
N PRO A 134 -1.89 5.34 -9.14
CA PRO A 134 -0.64 5.11 -9.87
C PRO A 134 0.57 4.94 -8.94
N GLU A 135 0.51 5.45 -7.71
CA GLU A 135 1.53 5.21 -6.68
C GLU A 135 1.80 3.72 -6.44
N PHE A 136 0.79 2.86 -6.64
CA PHE A 136 0.92 1.41 -6.47
C PHE A 136 1.92 0.79 -7.48
N LEU A 137 2.14 1.41 -8.64
CA LEU A 137 3.14 0.98 -9.63
C LEU A 137 4.55 0.93 -9.03
N THR A 138 4.85 1.81 -8.08
CA THR A 138 6.16 1.88 -7.42
C THR A 138 6.44 0.69 -6.49
N LEU A 139 5.41 -0.09 -6.14
CA LEU A 139 5.51 -1.26 -5.26
C LEU A 139 5.75 -2.55 -6.05
N ILE A 140 5.46 -2.57 -7.35
CA ILE A 140 5.54 -3.78 -8.17
C ILE A 140 7.01 -4.07 -8.47
N GLY A 141 7.43 -5.29 -8.12
CA GLY A 141 8.84 -5.71 -8.18
C GLY A 141 9.73 -5.12 -7.07
N LYS A 142 9.17 -4.33 -6.13
CA LYS A 142 9.93 -3.72 -5.04
C LYS A 142 10.27 -4.76 -3.97
N VAL A 143 11.55 -5.05 -3.78
CA VAL A 143 12.01 -6.11 -2.89
C VAL A 143 11.84 -5.72 -1.41
N GLN A 144 11.31 -6.63 -0.59
CA GLN A 144 11.26 -6.46 0.87
C GLN A 144 12.56 -6.96 1.54
N HIS A 145 12.74 -6.65 2.83
CA HIS A 145 13.86 -7.20 3.59
C HIS A 145 13.71 -8.72 3.84
N HIS A 146 14.81 -9.37 4.22
CA HIS A 146 14.99 -10.83 4.24
C HIS A 146 13.97 -11.67 5.03
N THR A 147 13.12 -11.08 5.87
CA THR A 147 12.10 -11.84 6.61
C THR A 147 10.83 -12.07 5.80
N HIS A 148 10.63 -11.31 4.72
CA HIS A 148 9.45 -11.40 3.86
C HIS A 148 9.71 -12.31 2.66
N SER A 149 8.70 -13.12 2.30
CA SER A 149 8.76 -14.00 1.13
C SER A 149 8.30 -13.34 -0.18
N TYR A 150 7.80 -12.11 -0.12
CA TYR A 150 7.13 -11.44 -1.24
C TYR A 150 7.75 -10.07 -1.53
N CYS A 151 7.57 -9.57 -2.76
CA CYS A 151 7.77 -8.15 -3.03
C CYS A 151 6.61 -7.35 -2.40
N VAL A 152 6.80 -6.03 -2.23
CA VAL A 152 5.83 -5.18 -1.50
C VAL A 152 4.42 -5.28 -2.12
N ALA A 153 4.27 -5.19 -3.45
CA ALA A 153 2.95 -5.28 -4.09
C ALA A 153 2.25 -6.64 -3.85
N VAL A 154 2.98 -7.76 -3.98
CA VAL A 154 2.40 -9.10 -3.76
C VAL A 154 2.02 -9.28 -2.29
N HIS A 155 2.86 -8.80 -1.37
CA HIS A 155 2.54 -8.75 0.05
C HIS A 155 1.25 -7.96 0.29
N THR A 156 1.14 -6.73 -0.20
CA THR A 156 -0.07 -5.89 -0.07
C THR A 156 -1.33 -6.58 -0.59
N LEU A 157 -1.26 -7.25 -1.74
CA LEU A 157 -2.41 -7.99 -2.28
C LEU A 157 -2.78 -9.20 -1.45
N LYS A 158 -1.80 -9.91 -0.89
CA LYS A 158 -2.06 -11.02 0.02
C LYS A 158 -2.70 -10.54 1.33
N VAL A 159 -2.28 -9.39 1.86
CA VAL A 159 -2.94 -8.74 3.00
C VAL A 159 -4.38 -8.40 2.63
N LEU A 160 -4.63 -7.80 1.47
CA LEU A 160 -5.97 -7.44 1.01
C LEU A 160 -6.89 -8.67 0.88
N GLN A 161 -6.37 -9.76 0.30
CA GLN A 161 -7.07 -11.03 0.20
C GLN A 161 -7.41 -11.60 1.58
N GLY A 162 -6.46 -11.55 2.53
CA GLY A 162 -6.64 -12.00 3.90
C GLY A 162 -7.68 -11.18 4.67
N VAL A 163 -7.68 -9.87 4.49
CA VAL A 163 -8.69 -8.95 5.05
C VAL A 163 -10.07 -9.26 4.49
N MET A 164 -10.22 -9.31 3.16
CA MET A 164 -11.51 -9.56 2.51
C MET A 164 -12.10 -10.93 2.85
N SER A 165 -11.24 -11.91 3.11
CA SER A 165 -11.63 -13.27 3.53
C SER A 165 -11.91 -13.40 5.03
N HIS A 166 -11.68 -12.35 5.83
CA HIS A 166 -11.84 -12.42 7.28
C HIS A 166 -13.32 -12.45 7.68
N ALA A 167 -13.68 -13.30 8.65
CA ALA A 167 -15.08 -13.47 9.07
C ALA A 167 -15.70 -12.18 9.63
N ASP A 168 -14.94 -11.41 10.42
CA ASP A 168 -15.42 -10.15 10.98
C ASP A 168 -15.42 -9.00 9.97
N TYR A 169 -14.63 -9.10 8.89
CA TYR A 169 -14.66 -8.10 7.81
C TYR A 169 -16.04 -8.03 7.17
N GLN A 170 -16.66 -9.18 6.91
CA GLN A 170 -17.98 -9.27 6.31
C GLN A 170 -19.11 -8.69 7.19
N LYS A 171 -18.84 -8.47 8.49
CA LYS A 171 -19.78 -7.87 9.44
C LYS A 171 -19.61 -6.35 9.54
N LEU A 172 -18.51 -5.80 9.01
CA LEU A 172 -18.26 -4.36 9.02
C LEU A 172 -19.25 -3.63 8.10
N PRO A 173 -19.66 -2.40 8.46
CA PRO A 173 -20.31 -1.47 7.54
C PRO A 173 -19.53 -1.31 6.23
N ASN A 174 -20.24 -1.04 5.13
CA ASN A 174 -19.60 -0.89 3.81
C ASN A 174 -18.51 0.21 3.80
N GLU A 175 -18.72 1.30 4.55
CA GLU A 175 -17.75 2.39 4.67
C GLU A 175 -16.46 1.94 5.37
N ASP A 176 -16.56 1.21 6.48
CA ASP A 176 -15.41 0.64 7.19
C ASP A 176 -14.66 -0.37 6.32
N ARG A 177 -15.39 -1.23 5.60
CA ARG A 177 -14.77 -2.16 4.63
C ARG A 177 -13.98 -1.40 3.57
N ARG A 178 -14.51 -0.28 3.09
CA ARG A 178 -13.83 0.58 2.12
C ARG A 178 -12.59 1.25 2.70
N ASN A 179 -12.71 1.81 3.89
CA ASN A 179 -11.59 2.46 4.58
C ASN A 179 -10.45 1.47 4.80
N LEU A 180 -10.78 0.24 5.20
CA LEU A 180 -9.79 -0.82 5.40
C LEU A 180 -9.15 -1.28 4.08
N GLN A 181 -9.92 -1.41 2.98
CA GLN A 181 -9.35 -1.71 1.65
C GLN A 181 -8.31 -0.65 1.23
N LEU A 182 -8.66 0.63 1.36
CA LEU A 182 -7.76 1.74 1.03
C LEU A 182 -6.54 1.78 1.94
N ALA A 183 -6.73 1.54 3.25
CA ALA A 183 -5.64 1.44 4.20
C ALA A 183 -4.66 0.34 3.81
N VAL A 184 -5.15 -0.86 3.46
CA VAL A 184 -4.31 -1.98 3.06
C VAL A 184 -3.51 -1.66 1.80
N LEU A 185 -4.14 -1.08 0.76
CA LEU A 185 -3.45 -0.74 -0.49
C LEU A 185 -2.28 0.24 -0.30
N MET A 186 -2.30 1.03 0.78
CA MET A 186 -1.31 2.07 1.06
C MET A 186 -0.46 1.83 2.31
N HIS A 187 -0.70 0.76 3.09
CA HIS A 187 -0.08 0.63 4.42
C HIS A 187 1.45 0.62 4.42
N ASP A 188 2.02 0.06 3.35
CA ASP A 188 3.46 -0.14 3.14
C ASP A 188 4.01 0.75 2.00
N ILE A 189 3.26 1.76 1.55
CA ILE A 189 3.55 2.50 0.31
C ILE A 189 4.91 3.22 0.34
N THR A 190 5.36 3.67 1.51
CA THR A 190 6.67 4.32 1.68
C THR A 190 7.79 3.35 2.08
N LYS A 191 7.51 2.07 2.30
CA LYS A 191 8.48 1.12 2.85
C LYS A 191 9.75 1.07 2.00
N LYS A 192 10.92 1.19 2.61
CA LYS A 192 12.19 1.14 1.88
C LYS A 192 12.48 -0.25 1.31
N GLU A 193 13.07 -0.27 0.12
CA GLU A 193 13.43 -1.49 -0.59
C GLU A 193 14.66 -2.15 0.04
N GLY A 194 14.53 -3.44 0.39
CA GLY A 194 15.62 -4.23 0.99
C GLY A 194 16.02 -3.87 2.43
N GLU A 195 15.33 -2.93 3.08
CA GLU A 195 15.70 -2.42 4.42
C GLU A 195 14.62 -2.67 5.47
N ILE A 196 15.04 -2.73 6.74
CA ILE A 196 14.13 -2.67 7.89
C ILE A 196 13.82 -1.21 8.15
N ASP A 197 12.67 -0.75 7.66
CA ASP A 197 12.18 0.61 7.87
C ASP A 197 11.20 0.64 9.04
N LYS A 198 11.52 1.34 10.14
CA LYS A 198 10.60 1.53 11.27
C LYS A 198 9.76 2.80 11.18
N THR A 199 10.02 3.63 10.18
CA THR A 199 9.31 4.88 9.96
C THR A 199 8.15 4.75 8.97
N HIS A 200 8.11 3.65 8.19
CA HIS A 200 7.11 3.45 7.15
C HIS A 200 5.64 3.56 7.60
N PRO A 201 5.18 3.20 8.82
CA PRO A 201 3.77 3.38 9.17
C PRO A 201 3.39 4.86 9.22
N VAL A 202 4.26 5.70 9.80
CA VAL A 202 4.05 7.15 9.91
C VAL A 202 4.19 7.83 8.55
N CYS A 203 5.21 7.45 7.77
CA CYS A 203 5.44 7.99 6.44
C CYS A 203 4.32 7.58 5.47
N SER A 204 3.89 6.32 5.47
CA SER A 204 2.79 5.83 4.63
C SER A 204 1.47 6.51 4.98
N ALA A 205 1.18 6.74 6.27
CA ALA A 205 -0.03 7.47 6.66
C ALA A 205 -0.01 8.93 6.17
N LYS A 206 1.16 9.59 6.26
CA LYS A 206 1.33 10.95 5.77
C LYS A 206 1.11 11.02 4.25
N ASP A 207 1.75 10.14 3.51
CA ASP A 207 1.65 10.11 2.05
C ASP A 207 0.25 9.71 1.58
N ALA A 208 -0.38 8.74 2.24
CA ALA A 208 -1.77 8.35 2.01
C ALA A 208 -2.73 9.55 2.18
N GLY A 209 -2.51 10.41 3.17
CA GLY A 209 -3.31 11.64 3.33
C GLY A 209 -3.26 12.57 2.11
N PHE A 210 -2.11 12.67 1.43
CA PHE A 210 -2.00 13.43 0.18
C PHE A 210 -2.64 12.71 -1.00
N ILE A 211 -2.43 11.39 -1.11
CA ILE A 211 -2.98 10.55 -2.18
C ILE A 211 -4.51 10.55 -2.11
N LEU A 212 -5.09 10.48 -0.91
CA LEU A 212 -6.53 10.49 -0.68
C LEU A 212 -7.21 11.78 -1.13
N ASN A 213 -6.47 12.90 -1.30
CA ASN A 213 -7.02 14.14 -1.85
C ASN A 213 -7.40 14.04 -3.33
N LYS A 214 -7.00 12.97 -4.01
CA LYS A 214 -7.47 12.66 -5.36
C LYS A 214 -8.94 12.25 -5.38
N PHE A 215 -9.42 11.63 -4.30
CA PHE A 215 -10.76 11.11 -4.15
C PHE A 215 -11.67 12.17 -3.53
N ASP A 216 -12.90 12.26 -4.04
CA ASP A 216 -13.97 13.06 -3.45
C ASP A 216 -14.52 12.33 -2.22
N MET A 217 -13.94 12.65 -1.07
CA MET A 217 -14.14 11.94 0.19
C MET A 217 -14.07 12.95 1.36
N PRO A 218 -14.94 12.82 2.38
CA PRO A 218 -14.89 13.65 3.58
C PRO A 218 -13.56 13.56 4.31
N LYS A 219 -13.12 14.66 4.92
CA LYS A 219 -11.85 14.70 5.68
C LYS A 219 -11.81 13.66 6.80
N ALA A 220 -12.92 13.46 7.53
CA ALA A 220 -13.00 12.48 8.60
C ALA A 220 -12.66 11.06 8.10
N GLN A 221 -13.26 10.64 6.99
CA GLN A 221 -12.99 9.34 6.38
C GLN A 221 -11.52 9.19 5.95
N LYS A 222 -10.89 10.27 5.44
CA LYS A 222 -9.46 10.27 5.11
C LYS A 222 -8.59 10.14 6.36
N ASP A 223 -8.95 10.85 7.43
CA ASP A 223 -8.25 10.79 8.72
C ASP A 223 -8.33 9.37 9.31
N ASP A 224 -9.47 8.69 9.19
CA ASP A 224 -9.66 7.30 9.65
C ASP A 224 -8.77 6.33 8.87
N ILE A 225 -8.70 6.45 7.53
CA ILE A 225 -7.79 5.63 6.70
C ILE A 225 -6.32 5.87 7.12
N CYS A 226 -5.93 7.13 7.31
CA CYS A 226 -4.59 7.48 7.79
C CYS A 226 -4.31 6.93 9.20
N LEU A 227 -5.31 6.89 10.07
CA LEU A 227 -5.20 6.32 11.41
C LEU A 227 -4.91 4.82 11.36
N LEU A 228 -5.62 4.09 10.50
CA LEU A 228 -5.39 2.66 10.25
C LEU A 228 -3.97 2.42 9.73
N ILE A 229 -3.53 3.17 8.71
CA ILE A 229 -2.18 3.03 8.15
C ILE A 229 -1.11 3.35 9.20
N ARG A 230 -1.27 4.44 9.95
CA ARG A 230 -0.30 4.86 10.97
C ARG A 230 -0.11 3.81 12.06
N ASN A 231 -1.17 3.02 12.34
CA ASN A 231 -1.19 2.06 13.42
C ASN A 231 -1.22 0.60 12.96
N HIS A 232 -0.98 0.30 11.68
CA HIS A 232 -1.00 -1.08 11.20
C HIS A 232 0.04 -1.97 11.90
N ASP A 233 1.12 -1.37 12.42
CA ASP A 233 2.20 -2.02 13.18
C ASP A 233 1.91 -2.15 14.69
N TRP A 234 0.67 -1.91 15.15
CA TRP A 234 0.33 -1.82 16.58
C TRP A 234 0.80 -3.03 17.38
N LEU A 235 0.75 -4.24 16.80
CA LEU A 235 1.18 -5.47 17.46
C LEU A 235 2.67 -5.45 17.79
N GLU A 236 3.52 -4.94 16.90
CA GLU A 236 4.96 -4.83 17.15
C GLU A 236 5.20 -3.87 18.32
N ARG A 237 4.52 -2.73 18.33
CA ARG A 237 4.64 -1.71 19.39
C ARG A 237 4.11 -2.20 20.73
N TYR A 238 2.98 -2.90 20.74
CA TYR A 238 2.44 -3.58 21.93
C TYR A 238 3.43 -4.62 22.47
N ASN A 239 3.90 -5.53 21.62
CA ASN A 239 4.76 -6.64 22.04
C ASN A 239 6.13 -6.16 22.57
N LYS A 240 6.61 -5.01 22.09
CA LYS A 240 7.85 -4.38 22.57
C LYS A 240 7.66 -3.43 23.75
N GLY A 241 6.42 -3.23 24.22
CA GLY A 241 6.11 -2.25 25.27
C GLY A 241 6.41 -0.80 24.87
N ILE A 242 6.39 -0.49 23.56
CA ILE A 242 6.63 0.86 23.03
C ILE A 242 5.40 1.74 23.24
N THR A 243 4.21 1.16 23.08
CA THR A 243 2.92 1.86 23.25
C THR A 243 2.08 1.08 24.25
N SER A 244 1.52 1.77 25.25
CA SER A 244 0.69 1.11 26.28
C SER A 244 -0.68 0.73 25.75
N THR A 245 -1.33 -0.23 26.40
CA THR A 245 -2.70 -0.65 26.05
C THR A 245 -3.69 0.49 26.23
N GLU A 246 -3.53 1.35 27.25
CA GLU A 246 -4.36 2.54 27.45
C GLU A 246 -4.18 3.58 26.35
N GLU A 247 -2.96 3.75 25.83
CA GLU A 247 -2.69 4.68 24.73
C GLU A 247 -3.35 4.19 23.43
N PHE A 248 -3.21 2.90 23.12
CA PHE A 248 -3.93 2.30 22.00
C PHE A 248 -5.44 2.45 22.17
N ALA A 249 -5.97 2.10 23.34
CA ALA A 249 -7.40 2.18 23.61
C ALA A 249 -7.94 3.61 23.47
N LYS A 250 -7.25 4.62 24.01
CA LYS A 250 -7.66 6.03 23.86
C LYS A 250 -7.67 6.49 22.40
N THR A 251 -6.71 6.02 21.62
CA THR A 251 -6.53 6.41 20.22
C THR A 251 -7.53 5.71 19.30
N LEU A 252 -7.86 4.45 19.59
CA LEU A 252 -8.57 3.54 18.68
C LEU A 252 -9.98 3.15 19.18
N LYS A 253 -10.52 3.88 20.17
CA LYS A 253 -11.84 3.61 20.76
C LYS A 253 -13.04 3.93 19.87
N ASN A 254 -12.83 4.64 18.76
CA ASN A 254 -13.93 5.13 17.94
C ASN A 254 -14.38 4.04 16.96
N GLY A 255 -15.70 3.84 16.86
CA GLY A 255 -16.30 2.94 15.88
C GLY A 255 -15.66 1.55 15.86
N ASN A 256 -15.25 1.13 14.66
CA ASN A 256 -14.62 -0.17 14.42
C ASN A 256 -13.09 -0.08 14.23
N ASP A 257 -12.44 1.05 14.58
CA ASP A 257 -11.04 1.31 14.27
C ASP A 257 -10.10 0.20 14.77
N PHE A 258 -10.23 -0.17 16.04
CA PHE A 258 -9.39 -1.22 16.61
C PHE A 258 -9.72 -2.62 16.03
N LEU A 259 -10.98 -2.90 15.74
CA LEU A 259 -11.37 -4.15 15.07
C LEU A 259 -10.74 -4.25 13.67
N MET A 260 -10.79 -3.17 12.89
CA MET A 260 -10.16 -3.09 11.57
C MET A 260 -8.65 -3.30 11.66
N LEU A 261 -7.99 -2.73 12.67
CA LEU A 261 -6.55 -2.97 12.92
C LEU A 261 -6.22 -4.41 13.36
N CYS A 262 -7.12 -5.08 14.08
CA CYS A 262 -6.95 -6.49 14.41
C CYS A 262 -7.06 -7.37 13.16
N ILE A 263 -8.04 -7.10 12.30
CA ILE A 263 -8.22 -7.79 11.01
C ILE A 263 -6.97 -7.57 10.13
N LEU A 264 -6.51 -6.32 10.02
CA LEU A 264 -5.31 -5.96 9.26
C LEU A 264 -4.07 -6.68 9.80
N ALA A 265 -3.81 -6.59 11.11
CA ALA A 265 -2.64 -7.22 11.71
C ALA A 265 -2.63 -8.75 11.51
N GLN A 266 -3.78 -9.41 11.63
CA GLN A 266 -3.85 -10.84 11.37
C GLN A 266 -3.55 -11.18 9.91
N ALA A 267 -4.10 -10.43 8.96
CA ALA A 267 -3.86 -10.62 7.54
C ALA A 267 -2.39 -10.33 7.17
N ASP A 268 -1.83 -9.27 7.74
CA ASP A 268 -0.44 -8.85 7.55
C ASP A 268 0.55 -9.92 8.02
N LEU A 269 0.39 -10.43 9.25
CA LEU A 269 1.22 -11.52 9.79
C LEU A 269 1.18 -12.78 8.92
N LYS A 270 -0.01 -13.14 8.38
CA LYS A 270 -0.18 -14.27 7.46
C LYS A 270 0.46 -14.03 6.09
N ALA A 271 0.73 -12.77 5.74
CA ALA A 271 1.32 -12.36 4.49
C ALA A 271 2.83 -12.08 4.57
N VAL A 272 3.49 -12.32 5.72
CA VAL A 272 4.96 -12.14 5.84
C VAL A 272 5.71 -13.31 5.22
N GLN A 273 5.37 -14.54 5.61
CA GLN A 273 6.06 -15.77 5.16
C GLN A 273 5.08 -16.73 4.48
N ARG A 274 5.55 -17.43 3.43
CA ARG A 274 4.74 -18.41 2.67
C ARG A 274 4.26 -19.59 3.49
N ASP A 275 5.08 -20.05 4.43
CA ASP A 275 4.81 -21.21 5.29
C ASP A 275 3.89 -20.89 6.48
N GLY A 276 3.53 -19.62 6.68
CA GLY A 276 2.69 -19.18 7.79
C GLY A 276 3.37 -19.18 9.17
N LEU A 277 4.66 -19.56 9.26
CA LEU A 277 5.36 -19.65 10.54
C LEU A 277 5.44 -18.31 11.28
N PHE A 278 5.50 -17.20 10.54
CA PHE A 278 5.47 -15.86 11.12
C PHE A 278 4.17 -15.61 11.88
N TYR A 279 3.02 -15.96 11.32
CA TYR A 279 1.74 -15.83 12.02
C TYR A 279 1.68 -16.74 13.25
N GLU A 280 2.07 -18.01 13.10
CA GLU A 280 2.05 -18.97 14.22
C GLU A 280 2.90 -18.51 15.41
N LYS A 281 4.01 -17.82 15.14
CA LYS A 281 4.88 -17.25 16.19
C LYS A 281 4.22 -16.11 16.98
N TYR A 282 3.37 -15.31 16.34
CA TYR A 282 2.84 -14.07 16.93
C TYR A 282 1.33 -14.12 17.23
N LYS A 283 0.62 -15.18 16.84
CA LYS A 283 -0.84 -15.29 17.00
C LYS A 283 -1.31 -15.17 18.45
N ASP A 284 -0.57 -15.72 19.41
CA ASP A 284 -0.97 -15.72 20.83
C ASP A 284 -0.82 -14.29 21.40
N VAL A 285 0.25 -13.59 21.02
CA VAL A 285 0.47 -12.19 21.41
C VAL A 285 -0.56 -11.28 20.75
N LEU A 286 -0.92 -11.55 19.49
CA LEU A 286 -1.99 -10.85 18.77
C LEU A 286 -3.32 -11.00 19.51
N GLN A 287 -3.71 -12.23 19.86
CA GLN A 287 -4.95 -12.49 20.58
C GLN A 287 -4.97 -11.82 21.96
N LYS A 288 -3.87 -11.95 22.72
CA LYS A 288 -3.73 -11.32 24.02
C LYS A 288 -3.87 -9.80 23.94
N GLY A 289 -3.10 -9.15 23.05
CA GLY A 289 -3.15 -7.69 22.89
C GLY A 289 -4.52 -7.21 22.40
N ALA A 290 -5.17 -7.96 21.50
CA ALA A 290 -6.51 -7.66 21.03
C ALA A 290 -7.56 -7.72 22.16
N ILE A 291 -7.46 -8.68 23.08
CA ILE A 291 -8.36 -8.79 24.24
C ILE A 291 -8.12 -7.62 25.21
N GLU A 292 -6.87 -7.42 25.65
CA GLU A 292 -6.53 -6.41 26.66
C GLU A 292 -6.92 -4.99 26.22
N ILE A 293 -6.63 -4.63 24.97
CA ILE A 293 -6.97 -3.30 24.45
C ILE A 293 -8.48 -3.14 24.29
N ASN A 294 -9.21 -4.18 23.84
CA ASN A 294 -10.67 -4.12 23.70
C ASN A 294 -11.39 -3.97 25.04
N GLU A 295 -10.93 -4.62 26.11
CA GLU A 295 -11.50 -4.47 27.46
C GLU A 295 -11.40 -3.02 27.95
N ILE A 296 -10.28 -2.36 27.67
CA ILE A 296 -10.07 -0.94 28.02
C ILE A 296 -10.94 -0.05 27.13
N ILE A 297 -11.01 -0.31 25.82
CA ILE A 297 -11.89 0.44 24.91
C ILE A 297 -13.34 0.36 25.39
N HIS A 298 -13.82 -0.84 25.72
CA HIS A 298 -15.18 -1.03 26.21
C HIS A 298 -15.43 -0.19 27.47
N SER A 299 -14.52 -0.24 28.43
CA SER A 299 -14.59 0.55 29.66
C SER A 299 -14.64 2.06 29.39
N LEU A 300 -13.81 2.56 28.45
CA LEU A 300 -13.73 3.97 28.08
C LEU A 300 -14.99 4.45 27.36
N VAL A 301 -15.60 3.61 26.53
CA VAL A 301 -16.81 3.95 25.76
C VAL A 301 -18.05 3.90 26.65
N THR A 302 -18.16 2.94 27.57
CA THR A 302 -19.30 2.83 28.49
C THR A 302 -19.32 3.89 29.59
N ALA A 303 -18.17 4.49 29.91
CA ALA A 303 -18.04 5.52 30.93
C ALA A 303 -18.30 6.95 30.41
N ALA A 304 -18.43 7.12 29.09
CA ALA A 304 -18.66 8.41 28.41
C ALA A 304 -20.16 8.64 28.15
#